data_AF-A0A9E3LJT2-F1
#
_entry.id   AF-A0A9E3LJT2-F1
#
_cell.length_a   1.000
_cell.length_b   1.000
_cell.length_c   1.000
_cell.angle_alpha   90.00
_cell.angle_beta   90.00
_cell.angle_gamma   90.00
#
_symmetry.space_group_name_H-M   'P 1'
#
loop_
_entity.id
_entity.type
_entity.pdbx_description
1 polymer ?
#
loop_
_entity_poly.entity_id
_entity_poly.type
_entity_poly.pdbx_seq_one_letter_code
_entity_poly.pdbx_strand_id
1 'polypeptide(L)'
;MTRDDDPVLRIISNDDTSGTASALAAEDDAAVRDPARVLRVATTVRGVLDELRGTDPGDAVRDRLAALHDRTLDQLDELVSPELLAELRELSLPDTTDVSAPELRMVLAEMVGWLEGLFHGLSSSLVDADGPDTDPPGRSGHYL
;
A
#
# COMPACT_ATOMS: atom_id res chain seq x y z
N MET A 1 53.27 37.53 -1.98
CA MET A 1 52.76 36.91 -0.75
C MET A 1 51.58 37.76 -0.30
N THR A 2 50.32 37.47 -0.57
CA THR A 2 49.63 36.32 -1.15
C THR A 2 48.40 36.87 -1.86
N ARG A 3 48.31 36.58 -3.15
CA ARG A 3 47.12 36.71 -4.00
C ARG A 3 46.56 35.29 -4.08
N ASP A 4 45.26 35.19 -4.31
CA ASP A 4 44.46 33.95 -4.41
C ASP A 4 44.20 33.27 -3.07
N ASP A 5 42.92 33.29 -2.67
CA ASP A 5 42.14 32.09 -2.33
C ASP A 5 40.77 32.57 -1.82
N ASP A 6 39.89 32.88 -2.78
CA ASP A 6 38.46 33.11 -2.53
C ASP A 6 37.75 31.78 -2.85
N PRO A 7 37.34 30.96 -1.86
CA PRO A 7 36.63 29.73 -2.16
C PRO A 7 35.19 30.07 -2.54
N VAL A 8 34.94 30.01 -3.84
CA VAL A 8 33.62 30.04 -4.47
C VAL A 8 32.70 29.08 -3.72
N LEU A 9 31.69 29.62 -3.02
CA LEU A 9 30.64 28.83 -2.39
C LEU A 9 29.80 28.22 -3.52
N ARG A 10 30.19 27.02 -3.95
CA ARG A 10 29.44 26.22 -4.93
C ARG A 10 28.14 25.81 -4.25
N ILE A 11 27.07 26.52 -4.58
CA ILE A 11 25.69 26.10 -4.35
C ILE A 11 25.57 24.71 -4.96
N ILE A 12 25.54 23.68 -4.10
CA ILE A 12 25.09 22.36 -4.49
C ILE A 12 23.58 22.51 -4.52
N SER A 13 23.02 22.74 -5.71
CA SER A 13 21.59 22.52 -5.95
C SER A 13 21.32 21.06 -5.61
N ASN A 14 20.77 20.82 -4.43
CA ASN A 14 20.21 19.54 -4.04
C ASN A 14 18.70 19.64 -4.25
N ASP A 15 18.30 19.77 -5.51
CA ASP A 15 16.90 19.73 -5.96
C ASP A 15 16.78 18.55 -6.94
N ASP A 16 16.76 17.34 -6.39
CA ASP A 16 16.38 16.16 -7.18
C ASP A 16 15.80 15.01 -6.33
N THR A 17 15.63 15.17 -5.02
CA THR A 17 15.06 14.10 -4.16
C THR A 17 13.57 14.27 -3.91
N SER A 18 12.99 15.44 -4.22
CA SER A 18 11.54 15.68 -4.07
C SER A 18 10.72 15.13 -5.24
N GLY A 19 11.31 15.07 -6.45
CA GLY A 19 10.64 14.56 -7.65
C GLY A 19 10.38 13.06 -7.62
N THR A 20 11.26 12.25 -7.03
CA THR A 20 11.10 10.79 -6.97
C THR A 20 10.02 10.32 -6.02
N ALA A 21 9.83 10.96 -4.86
CA ALA A 21 8.78 10.59 -3.92
C ALA A 21 7.38 10.94 -4.47
N SER A 22 7.25 12.12 -5.10
CA SER A 22 5.99 12.51 -5.75
C SER A 22 5.68 11.69 -7.00
N ALA A 23 6.70 11.21 -7.73
CA ALA A 23 6.50 10.33 -8.88
C ALA A 23 6.07 8.93 -8.44
N LEU A 24 6.71 8.35 -7.42
CA LEU A 24 6.32 7.06 -6.86
C LEU A 24 4.89 7.10 -6.32
N ALA A 25 4.52 8.13 -5.56
CA ALA A 25 3.14 8.31 -5.07
C ALA A 25 2.11 8.48 -6.20
N ALA A 26 2.50 9.10 -7.32
CA ALA A 26 1.62 9.28 -8.48
C ALA A 26 1.50 7.99 -9.32
N GLU A 27 2.55 7.16 -9.40
CA GLU A 27 2.47 5.82 -10.01
C GLU A 27 1.58 4.90 -9.18
N ASP A 28 1.67 5.03 -7.86
CA ASP A 28 0.87 4.32 -6.86
C ASP A 28 -0.63 4.72 -6.91
N ASP A 29 -0.94 6.01 -7.05
CA ASP A 29 -2.31 6.50 -7.26
C ASP A 29 -2.85 6.16 -8.67
N ALA A 30 -1.96 6.02 -9.67
CA ALA A 30 -2.32 5.52 -11.00
C ALA A 30 -2.57 4.00 -11.03
N ALA A 31 -2.02 3.24 -10.07
CA ALA A 31 -2.18 1.80 -9.97
C ALA A 31 -3.55 1.39 -9.40
N VAL A 32 -4.27 2.30 -8.72
CA VAL A 32 -5.61 2.04 -8.15
C VAL A 32 -6.65 3.01 -8.71
N ARG A 33 -7.62 2.48 -9.46
CA ARG A 33 -8.65 3.27 -10.16
C ARG A 33 -9.75 3.79 -9.24
N ASP A 34 -10.19 2.99 -8.27
CA ASP A 34 -11.23 3.36 -7.29
C ASP A 34 -10.84 2.86 -5.88
N PRO A 35 -10.03 3.65 -5.15
CA PRO A 35 -9.59 3.33 -3.80
C PRO A 35 -10.73 2.97 -2.83
N ALA A 36 -11.82 3.73 -2.88
CA ALA A 36 -12.96 3.54 -1.97
C ALA A 36 -13.67 2.21 -2.21
N ARG A 37 -13.78 1.78 -3.47
CA ARG A 37 -14.38 0.48 -3.81
C ARG A 37 -13.47 -0.68 -3.43
N VAL A 38 -12.15 -0.58 -3.64
CA VAL A 38 -11.20 -1.62 -3.20
C VAL A 38 -11.28 -1.81 -1.67
N LEU A 39 -11.28 -0.72 -0.90
CA LEU A 39 -11.43 -0.79 0.57
C LEU A 39 -12.75 -1.44 0.99
N ARG A 40 -13.84 -1.19 0.25
CA ARG A 40 -15.13 -1.83 0.50
C ARG A 40 -15.09 -3.33 0.26
N VAL A 41 -14.42 -3.76 -0.81
CA VAL A 41 -14.21 -5.18 -1.12
C VAL A 41 -13.39 -5.85 -0.01
N ALA A 42 -12.25 -5.28 0.37
CA ALA A 42 -11.41 -5.79 1.45
C ALA A 42 -12.18 -5.92 2.78
N THR A 43 -12.95 -4.89 3.14
CA THR A 43 -13.78 -4.89 4.35
C THR A 43 -14.87 -5.98 4.31
N THR A 44 -15.48 -6.20 3.14
CA THR A 44 -16.50 -7.25 2.94
C THR A 44 -15.90 -8.64 3.15
N VAL A 45 -14.72 -8.90 2.57
CA VAL A 45 -14.02 -10.18 2.74
C VAL A 45 -13.60 -10.37 4.21
N ARG A 46 -13.07 -9.35 4.87
CA ARG A 46 -12.74 -9.41 6.30
C ARG A 46 -13.95 -9.78 7.15
N GLY A 47 -15.12 -9.17 6.90
CA GLY A 47 -16.34 -9.52 7.61
C GLY A 47 -16.70 -11.01 7.49
N VAL A 48 -16.54 -11.59 6.30
CA VAL A 48 -16.74 -13.05 6.11
C VAL A 48 -15.72 -13.87 6.89
N LEU A 49 -14.44 -13.46 6.90
CA LEU A 49 -13.39 -14.15 7.66
C LEU A 49 -13.65 -14.11 9.17
N ASP A 50 -14.14 -12.99 9.68
CA ASP A 50 -14.47 -12.80 11.09
C ASP A 50 -15.62 -13.71 11.53
N GLU A 51 -16.67 -13.85 10.71
CA GLU A 51 -17.80 -14.76 10.98
C GLU A 51 -17.38 -16.23 11.03
N LEU A 52 -16.34 -16.61 10.29
CA LEU A 52 -15.82 -17.97 10.25
C LEU A 52 -14.81 -18.27 11.36
N ARG A 53 -14.43 -17.26 12.16
CA ARG A 53 -13.42 -17.41 13.20
C ARG A 53 -13.90 -18.35 14.30
N GLY A 54 -13.10 -19.37 14.61
CA GLY A 54 -13.44 -20.36 15.64
C GLY A 54 -14.53 -21.36 15.24
N THR A 55 -14.93 -21.37 13.96
CA THR A 55 -15.86 -22.37 13.41
C THR A 55 -15.11 -23.45 12.63
N ASP A 56 -15.69 -24.64 12.58
CA ASP A 56 -15.27 -25.71 11.67
C ASP A 56 -16.18 -25.71 10.42
N PRO A 57 -15.75 -25.07 9.31
CA PRO A 57 -16.56 -24.96 8.12
C PRO A 57 -16.65 -26.31 7.39
N GLY A 58 -17.87 -26.80 7.22
CA GLY A 58 -18.15 -27.95 6.35
C GLY A 58 -17.97 -27.65 4.86
N ASP A 59 -18.12 -28.67 4.03
CA ASP A 59 -17.86 -28.61 2.58
C ASP A 59 -18.61 -27.49 1.86
N ALA A 60 -19.87 -27.21 2.21
CA ALA A 60 -20.64 -26.13 1.59
C ALA A 60 -20.05 -24.73 1.83
N VAL A 61 -19.36 -24.52 2.96
CA VAL A 61 -18.68 -23.26 3.26
C VAL A 61 -17.36 -23.17 2.48
N ARG A 62 -16.67 -24.29 2.28
CA ARG A 62 -15.47 -24.36 1.41
C ARG A 62 -15.79 -23.87 0.00
N ASP A 63 -16.82 -24.44 -0.63
CA ASP A 63 -17.22 -24.05 -1.99
C ASP A 63 -17.58 -22.57 -2.08
N ARG A 64 -18.25 -22.04 -1.05
CA ARG A 64 -18.61 -20.64 -0.98
C ARG A 64 -17.42 -19.71 -0.77
N LEU A 65 -16.39 -20.15 -0.06
CA LEU A 65 -15.14 -19.42 0.12
C LEU A 65 -14.30 -19.40 -1.17
N ALA A 66 -14.23 -20.52 -1.89
CA ALA A 66 -13.59 -20.55 -3.20
C ALA A 66 -14.28 -19.59 -4.18
N ALA A 67 -15.62 -19.66 -4.27
CA ALA A 67 -16.38 -18.72 -5.09
C ALA A 67 -16.31 -17.26 -4.60
N LEU A 68 -15.98 -17.01 -3.33
CA LEU A 68 -15.73 -15.66 -2.82
C LEU A 68 -14.37 -15.14 -3.27
N HIS A 69 -13.34 -15.99 -3.20
CA HIS A 69 -11.99 -15.68 -3.66
C HIS A 69 -12.00 -15.27 -5.13
N ASP A 70 -12.57 -16.11 -6.00
CA ASP A 70 -12.58 -15.86 -7.46
C ASP A 70 -13.33 -14.57 -7.79
N ARG A 71 -14.52 -14.38 -7.21
CA ARG A 71 -15.29 -13.13 -7.39
C ARG A 71 -14.56 -11.91 -6.86
N THR A 72 -13.73 -12.05 -5.83
CA THR A 72 -12.95 -10.93 -5.30
C THR A 72 -11.87 -10.54 -6.29
N LEU A 73 -11.15 -11.50 -6.87
CA LEU A 73 -10.15 -11.23 -7.91
C LEU A 73 -10.78 -10.58 -9.15
N ASP A 74 -11.93 -11.09 -9.60
CA ASP A 74 -12.67 -10.49 -10.72
C ASP A 74 -13.09 -9.04 -10.44
N GLN A 75 -13.52 -8.77 -9.20
CA GLN A 75 -13.87 -7.41 -8.78
C GLN A 75 -12.64 -6.49 -8.74
N LEU A 76 -11.48 -7.01 -8.34
CA LEU A 76 -10.25 -6.22 -8.24
C LEU A 76 -9.65 -5.93 -9.63
N ASP A 77 -9.83 -6.81 -10.61
CA ASP A 77 -9.38 -6.60 -12.01
C ASP A 77 -9.90 -5.29 -12.62
N GLU A 78 -11.11 -4.87 -12.24
CA GLU A 78 -11.69 -3.59 -12.72
C GLU A 78 -11.15 -2.36 -11.96
N LEU A 79 -10.44 -2.55 -10.86
CA LEU A 79 -10.13 -1.52 -9.86
C LEU A 79 -8.65 -1.26 -9.67
N VAL A 80 -7.79 -2.21 -10.01
CA VAL A 80 -6.33 -2.10 -9.89
C VAL A 80 -5.66 -2.32 -11.23
N SER A 81 -4.40 -1.93 -11.35
CA SER A 81 -3.62 -2.16 -12.56
C SER A 81 -3.38 -3.66 -12.81
N PRO A 82 -3.11 -4.06 -14.06
CA PRO A 82 -2.77 -5.44 -14.39
C PRO A 82 -1.57 -5.99 -13.60
N GLU A 83 -0.60 -5.13 -13.27
CA GLU A 83 0.58 -5.47 -12.49
C GLU A 83 0.21 -5.85 -11.06
N LEU A 84 -0.54 -5.00 -10.36
CA LEU A 84 -1.01 -5.27 -8.99
C LEU A 84 -1.92 -6.51 -8.95
N LEU A 85 -2.74 -6.70 -9.97
CA LEU A 85 -3.58 -7.89 -10.08
C LEU A 85 -2.74 -9.16 -10.28
N ALA A 86 -1.64 -9.09 -11.03
CA ALA A 86 -0.73 -10.22 -11.19
C ALA A 86 -0.08 -10.58 -9.85
N GLU A 87 0.37 -9.60 -9.07
CA GLU A 87 0.89 -9.84 -7.71
C GLU A 87 -0.16 -10.50 -6.81
N LEU A 88 -1.40 -10.00 -6.81
CA LEU A 88 -2.51 -10.61 -6.06
C LEU A 88 -2.80 -12.07 -6.49
N ARG A 89 -2.64 -12.39 -7.78
CA ARG A 89 -2.79 -13.75 -8.29
C ARG A 89 -1.63 -14.66 -7.88
N GLU A 90 -0.43 -14.14 -7.67
CA GLU A 90 0.69 -14.92 -7.12
C GLU A 90 0.45 -15.33 -5.65
N LEU A 91 -0.33 -14.53 -4.91
CA LEU A 91 -0.79 -14.88 -3.55
C LEU A 91 -1.89 -15.96 -3.55
N SER A 92 -2.45 -16.27 -4.73
CA SER A 92 -3.56 -17.21 -4.84
C SER A 92 -3.09 -18.67 -4.80
N LEU A 93 -4.01 -19.56 -4.41
CA LEU A 93 -3.75 -21.00 -4.33
C LEU A 93 -3.44 -21.59 -5.71
N PRO A 94 -2.71 -22.73 -5.78
CA PRO A 94 -2.61 -23.49 -7.02
C PRO A 94 -4.01 -23.83 -7.56
N ASP A 95 -4.15 -23.96 -8.89
CA ASP A 95 -5.39 -24.35 -9.61
C ASP A 95 -5.82 -25.80 -9.30
N THR A 96 -5.97 -26.13 -8.02
CA THR A 96 -6.40 -27.43 -7.52
C THR A 96 -7.78 -27.30 -6.88
N THR A 97 -8.63 -28.28 -7.15
CA THR A 97 -10.00 -28.32 -6.64
C THR A 97 -10.10 -28.81 -5.19
N ASP A 98 -8.98 -29.21 -4.58
CA ASP A 98 -8.93 -29.85 -3.25
C ASP A 98 -8.38 -28.93 -2.15
N VAL A 99 -8.61 -27.62 -2.28
CA VAL A 99 -8.18 -26.66 -1.26
C VAL A 99 -9.09 -26.76 -0.05
N SER A 100 -8.49 -26.91 1.13
CA SER A 100 -9.23 -26.94 2.39
C SER A 100 -9.80 -25.57 2.79
N ALA A 101 -10.87 -25.55 3.56
CA ALA A 101 -11.46 -24.30 4.05
C ALA A 101 -10.52 -23.46 4.94
N PRO A 102 -9.60 -24.03 5.76
CA PRO A 102 -8.53 -23.26 6.41
C PRO A 102 -7.57 -22.58 5.42
N GLU A 103 -7.16 -23.26 4.36
CA GLU A 103 -6.27 -22.69 3.32
C GLU A 103 -6.95 -21.54 2.58
N LEU A 104 -8.22 -21.69 2.20
CA LEU A 104 -9.01 -20.60 1.60
C LEU A 104 -9.10 -19.37 2.52
N ARG A 105 -9.27 -19.58 3.83
CA ARG A 105 -9.28 -18.48 4.81
C ARG A 105 -7.93 -17.79 4.90
N MET A 106 -6.83 -18.55 4.86
CA MET A 106 -5.47 -18.00 4.88
C MET A 106 -5.23 -17.10 3.67
N VAL A 107 -5.53 -17.57 2.46
CA VAL A 107 -5.32 -16.81 1.21
C VAL A 107 -6.19 -15.57 1.15
N LEU A 108 -7.47 -15.67 1.54
CA LEU A 108 -8.33 -14.50 1.65
C LEU A 108 -7.80 -13.49 2.69
N ALA A 109 -7.27 -13.96 3.82
CA ALA A 109 -6.68 -13.08 4.84
C ALA A 109 -5.40 -12.39 4.34
N GLU A 110 -4.56 -13.10 3.59
CA GLU A 110 -3.36 -12.57 2.96
C GLU A 110 -3.71 -11.50 1.92
N MET A 111 -4.70 -11.75 1.06
CA MET A 111 -5.22 -10.76 0.13
C MET A 111 -5.75 -9.52 0.85
N VAL A 112 -6.54 -9.66 1.92
CA VAL A 112 -7.01 -8.52 2.72
C VAL A 112 -5.84 -7.74 3.30
N GLY A 113 -4.85 -8.42 3.88
CA GLY A 113 -3.67 -7.77 4.46
C GLY A 113 -2.82 -7.05 3.41
N TRP A 114 -2.64 -7.63 2.23
CA TRP A 114 -1.93 -7.01 1.12
C TRP A 114 -2.64 -5.75 0.64
N LEU A 115 -3.97 -5.80 0.47
CA LEU A 115 -4.76 -4.63 0.07
C LEU A 115 -4.68 -3.50 1.11
N GLU A 116 -4.70 -3.82 2.40
CA GLU A 116 -4.52 -2.82 3.46
C GLU A 116 -3.11 -2.23 3.48
N GLY A 117 -2.09 -3.07 3.24
CA GLY A 117 -0.70 -2.66 3.11
C GLY A 117 -0.49 -1.69 1.95
N LEU A 118 -1.12 -1.95 0.79
CA LEU A 118 -1.12 -1.06 -0.37
C LEU A 118 -1.58 0.35 0.05
N PHE A 119 -2.77 0.50 0.66
CA PHE A 119 -3.27 1.82 1.07
C PHE A 119 -2.45 2.49 2.17
N HIS A 120 -1.84 1.71 3.07
CA HIS A 120 -0.94 2.28 4.07
C HIS A 120 0.33 2.86 3.42
N GLY A 121 0.88 2.17 2.40
CA GLY A 121 1.99 2.67 1.57
C GLY A 121 1.63 3.96 0.83
N LEU A 122 0.48 3.98 0.15
CA LEU A 122 -0.05 5.16 -0.54
C LEU A 122 -0.14 6.39 0.40
N SER A 123 -0.62 6.17 1.63
CA SER A 123 -0.81 7.25 2.61
C SER A 123 0.49 7.67 3.31
N SER A 124 1.42 6.74 3.52
CA SER A 124 2.69 7.01 4.20
C SER A 124 3.60 7.90 3.35
N SER A 125 3.56 7.75 2.01
CA SER A 125 4.33 8.61 1.10
C SER A 125 3.93 10.10 1.22
N LEU A 126 2.66 10.38 1.53
CA LEU A 126 2.15 11.74 1.69
C LEU A 126 2.57 12.39 3.02
N VAL A 127 2.67 11.61 4.10
CA VAL A 127 3.02 12.12 5.44
C VAL A 127 4.51 12.47 5.57
N ASP A 128 5.40 11.74 4.90
CA ASP A 128 6.85 12.04 4.94
C ASP A 128 7.21 13.33 4.17
N ALA A 129 6.34 13.82 3.28
CA ALA A 129 6.56 15.04 2.51
C ALA A 129 6.24 16.35 3.28
N ASP A 130 5.56 16.28 4.44
CA ASP A 130 5.11 17.43 5.25
C ASP A 130 5.67 17.40 6.69
N GLY A 131 6.92 16.96 6.86
CA GLY A 131 7.61 17.11 8.14
C GLY A 131 7.71 18.61 8.51
N PRO A 132 7.27 19.03 9.72
CA PRO A 132 7.23 20.44 10.06
C PRO A 132 8.65 21.02 10.05
N ASP A 133 8.86 22.06 9.23
CA ASP A 133 9.98 22.98 9.33
C ASP A 133 9.93 23.67 10.69
N THR A 134 10.39 22.97 11.72
CA THR A 134 10.63 23.55 13.03
C THR A 134 11.91 24.36 12.93
N ASP A 135 11.78 25.61 12.47
CA ASP A 135 12.80 26.63 12.67
C ASP A 135 13.03 26.75 14.19
N PRO A 136 14.20 26.34 14.72
CA PRO A 136 14.51 26.61 16.11
C PRO A 136 14.77 28.11 16.22
N PRO A 137 14.04 28.87 17.08
CA PRO A 137 14.31 30.30 17.20
C PRO A 137 15.75 30.50 17.67
N GLY A 138 16.58 30.94 16.72
CA GLY A 138 17.93 31.37 16.94
C GLY A 138 17.94 32.49 17.96
N ARG A 139 18.59 32.20 19.09
CA ARG A 139 19.36 33.14 19.90
C ARG A 139 19.65 34.46 19.16
N SER A 140 18.96 35.52 19.54
CA SER A 140 19.46 36.88 19.41
C SER A 140 19.56 37.47 20.81
N GLY A 141 20.81 37.54 21.30
CA GLY A 141 21.13 38.34 22.46
C GLY A 141 20.96 39.83 22.15
N HIS A 142 20.49 40.55 23.16
CA HIS A 142 21.06 41.80 23.65
C HIS A 142 21.39 42.89 22.60
N TYR A 143 20.55 43.91 22.51
CA TYR A 143 21.01 45.28 22.23
C TYR A 143 20.13 46.30 22.96
N LEU A 144 20.79 47.02 23.88
CA LEU A 144 20.39 48.19 24.67
C LEU A 144 19.40 47.99 25.84
#